data_AF-A0A963KN79-F1
#
_entry.id   AF-A0A963KN79-F1
#
_cell.length_a   1.000
_cell.length_b   1.000
_cell.length_c   1.000
_cell.angle_alpha   90.00
_cell.angle_beta   90.00
_cell.angle_gamma   90.00
#
_symmetry.space_group_name_H-M   'P 1'
#
loop_
_entity.id
_entity.type
_entity.pdbx_description
1 polymer ?
#
loop_
_entity_poly.entity_id
_entity_poly.type
_entity_poly.pdbx_seq_one_letter_code
_entity_poly.pdbx_strand_id
1 'polypeptide(L)'
;MTQLRVLVYVQHLLGTGHLKRAILVSDAMARAGLDVTLVSGGLPVPGLEPSLARWVQLPPVAAADLGFKNLVDESGRPVDESLRQRRRDALLTLLRETGPQLLLVELFPFGRRQMRFELLPLLD
;
A
#
# COMPACT_ATOMS: atom_id res chain seq x y z
N MET A 1 19.54 -19.12 9.12
CA MET A 1 19.59 -17.70 8.72
C MET A 1 18.18 -17.15 8.84
N THR A 2 17.99 -15.96 9.40
CA THR A 2 16.67 -15.31 9.46
C THR A 2 16.22 -14.91 8.06
N GLN A 3 14.99 -15.24 7.69
CA GLN A 3 14.39 -14.89 6.40
C GLN A 3 14.30 -13.35 6.27
N LEU A 4 14.70 -12.80 5.11
CA LEU A 4 14.63 -11.37 4.86
C LEU A 4 13.16 -10.94 4.73
N ARG A 5 12.74 -9.99 5.56
CA ARG A 5 11.37 -9.44 5.60
C ARG A 5 11.26 -8.18 4.74
N VAL A 6 10.28 -8.16 3.86
CA VAL A 6 10.00 -7.06 2.94
C VAL A 6 8.58 -6.55 3.15
N LEU A 7 8.44 -5.24 3.36
CA LEU A 7 7.15 -4.56 3.33
C LEU A 7 7.01 -3.85 1.98
N VAL A 8 5.98 -4.19 1.22
CA VAL A 8 5.67 -3.59 -0.08
C VAL A 8 4.42 -2.74 0.07
N TYR A 9 4.49 -1.47 -0.30
CA TYR A 9 3.34 -0.57 -0.33
C TYR A 9 2.94 -0.25 -1.77
N VAL A 10 1.66 -0.45 -2.08
CA VAL A 10 1.05 -0.09 -3.37
C VAL A 10 -0.18 0.79 -3.16
N GLN A 11 -0.33 1.79 -4.03
CA GLN A 11 -1.51 2.65 -4.04
C GLN A 11 -1.98 2.86 -5.48
N HIS A 12 -3.04 2.15 -5.86
CA HIS A 12 -3.81 2.49 -7.05
C HIS A 12 -4.94 3.48 -6.71
N LEU A 13 -5.23 4.40 -7.63
CA LEU A 13 -6.27 5.43 -7.44
C LEU A 13 -7.46 5.30 -8.41
N LEU A 14 -7.24 4.76 -9.61
CA LEU A 14 -8.30 4.53 -10.62
C LEU A 14 -8.10 3.17 -11.31
N GLY A 15 -6.93 2.96 -11.92
CA GLY A 15 -6.60 1.71 -12.60
C GLY A 15 -5.93 0.69 -11.68
N THR A 16 -6.23 -0.59 -11.89
CA THR A 16 -5.72 -1.69 -11.05
C THR A 16 -4.34 -2.22 -11.46
N GLY A 17 -3.74 -1.68 -12.53
CA GLY A 17 -2.46 -2.17 -13.07
C GLY A 17 -1.29 -2.09 -12.09
N HIS A 18 -1.29 -1.09 -11.20
CA HIS A 18 -0.26 -0.98 -10.15
C HIS A 18 -0.39 -2.12 -9.14
N LEU A 19 -1.61 -2.39 -8.67
CA LEU A 19 -1.89 -3.51 -7.78
C LEU A 19 -1.52 -4.85 -8.42
N LYS A 20 -1.92 -5.09 -9.69
CA LYS A 20 -1.55 -6.30 -10.44
C LYS A 20 -0.05 -6.55 -10.44
N ARG A 21 0.75 -5.51 -10.75
CA ARG A 21 2.21 -5.63 -10.77
C ARG A 21 2.79 -5.85 -9.37
N ALA A 22 2.30 -5.12 -8.37
CA ALA A 22 2.76 -5.26 -7.00
C ALA A 22 2.51 -6.69 -6.46
N ILE A 23 1.37 -7.29 -6.78
CA ILE A 23 1.08 -8.70 -6.46
C ILE A 23 2.08 -9.64 -7.12
N LEU A 24 2.29 -9.52 -8.43
CA LEU A 24 3.21 -10.40 -9.17
C LEU A 24 4.63 -10.32 -8.62
N VAL A 25 5.11 -9.11 -8.33
CA VAL A 25 6.44 -8.88 -7.74
C VAL A 25 6.51 -9.44 -6.32
N SER A 26 5.48 -9.22 -5.49
CA SER A 26 5.43 -9.72 -4.11
C SER A 26 5.44 -11.24 -4.04
N ASP A 27 4.63 -11.91 -4.87
CA ASP A 27 4.61 -13.37 -4.95
C ASP A 27 5.91 -13.93 -5.52
N ALA A 28 6.56 -13.23 -6.47
CA ALA A 28 7.87 -13.63 -6.96
C ALA A 28 8.96 -13.54 -5.88
N MET A 29 8.95 -12.48 -5.07
CA MET A 29 9.84 -12.35 -3.90
C MET A 29 9.56 -13.44 -2.86
N ALA A 30 8.29 -13.72 -2.57
CA ALA A 30 7.92 -14.82 -1.66
C ALA A 30 8.41 -16.18 -2.16
N ARG A 31 8.26 -16.47 -3.47
CA ARG A 31 8.82 -17.69 -4.11
C ARG A 31 10.34 -17.79 -4.00
N ALA A 32 11.03 -16.66 -4.02
CA ALA A 32 12.49 -16.60 -3.85
C ALA A 32 12.93 -16.77 -2.38
N GLY A 33 12.00 -17.00 -1.45
CA GLY A 33 12.29 -17.26 -0.05
C GLY A 33 12.32 -16.00 0.82
N LEU A 34 11.75 -14.87 0.38
CA LEU A 34 11.57 -13.69 1.23
C LEU A 34 10.25 -13.78 2.00
N ASP A 35 10.18 -13.19 3.19
CA ASP A 35 8.94 -13.01 3.93
C ASP A 35 8.33 -11.66 3.55
N VAL A 36 7.28 -11.69 2.73
CA VAL A 36 6.76 -10.49 2.04
C VAL A 36 5.38 -10.16 2.57
N THR A 37 5.21 -8.92 3.01
CA THR A 37 3.90 -8.32 3.29
C THR A 37 3.59 -7.27 2.23
N LEU A 38 2.52 -7.45 1.47
CA LEU A 38 1.98 -6.50 0.51
C LEU A 38 0.83 -5.71 1.13
N VAL A 39 1.01 -4.40 1.22
CA VAL A 39 0.04 -3.43 1.71
C VAL A 39 -0.65 -2.73 0.53
N SER A 40 -1.97 -2.85 0.47
CA SER A 40 -2.81 -2.20 -0.53
C SER A 40 -3.53 -0.98 0.05
N GLY A 41 -3.30 0.18 -0.55
CA GLY A 41 -3.95 1.43 -0.18
C GLY A 41 -5.20 1.79 -1.00
N GLY A 42 -5.39 1.19 -2.17
CA GLY A 42 -6.53 1.47 -3.04
C GLY A 42 -7.78 0.66 -2.68
N LEU A 43 -8.85 0.83 -3.46
CA LEU A 43 -10.06 0.00 -3.32
C LEU A 43 -9.72 -1.48 -3.51
N PRO A 44 -10.27 -2.39 -2.69
CA PRO A 44 -10.10 -3.82 -2.91
C PRO A 44 -10.70 -4.20 -4.27
N VAL A 45 -10.01 -5.08 -4.98
CA VAL A 45 -10.42 -5.55 -6.30
C VAL A 45 -10.66 -7.05 -6.18
N PRO A 46 -11.91 -7.52 -6.23
CA PRO A 46 -12.22 -8.93 -6.04
C PRO A 46 -11.41 -9.84 -6.96
N GLY A 47 -10.74 -10.84 -6.39
CA GLY A 47 -9.92 -11.81 -7.13
C GLY A 47 -8.57 -11.27 -7.56
N LEU A 48 -8.14 -10.14 -7.01
CA LEU A 48 -6.81 -9.57 -7.22
C LEU A 48 -6.08 -9.40 -5.88
N GLU A 49 -5.68 -10.54 -5.33
CA GLU A 49 -4.90 -10.69 -4.10
C GLU A 49 -3.65 -11.57 -4.36
N PRO A 50 -2.57 -11.41 -3.57
CA PRO A 50 -1.40 -12.29 -3.68
C PRO A 50 -1.73 -13.72 -3.25
N SER A 51 -1.05 -14.67 -3.90
CA SER A 51 -1.18 -16.09 -3.60
C SER A 51 -0.20 -16.58 -2.54
N LEU A 52 0.90 -15.84 -2.33
CA LEU A 52 2.01 -16.25 -1.45
C LEU A 52 2.39 -15.16 -0.44
N ALA A 53 2.47 -13.91 -0.88
CA ALA A 53 2.76 -12.81 0.03
C ALA A 53 1.60 -12.58 1.01
N ARG A 54 1.91 -12.16 2.25
CA ARG A 54 0.89 -11.72 3.21
C ARG A 54 0.20 -10.48 2.67
N TRP A 55 -1.13 -10.49 2.65
CA TRP A 55 -1.94 -9.36 2.20
C TRP A 55 -2.40 -8.50 3.39
N VAL A 56 -2.28 -7.18 3.26
CA VAL A 56 -2.85 -6.21 4.20
C VAL A 56 -3.58 -5.12 3.41
N GLN A 57 -4.87 -4.93 3.70
CA GLN A 57 -5.68 -3.86 3.11
C GLN A 57 -5.76 -2.69 4.10
N LEU A 58 -5.36 -1.49 3.67
CA LEU A 58 -5.62 -0.26 4.42
C LEU A 58 -7.06 0.21 4.20
N PRO A 59 -7.59 1.08 5.09
CA PRO A 59 -8.81 1.83 4.81
C PRO A 59 -8.71 2.47 3.41
N PRO A 60 -9.53 2.04 2.43
CA PRO A 60 -9.24 2.27 1.02
C PRO A 60 -9.40 3.74 0.63
N VAL A 61 -8.53 4.18 -0.28
CA VAL A 61 -8.58 5.52 -0.87
C VAL A 61 -8.46 5.42 -2.37
N ALA A 62 -9.34 6.12 -3.09
CA ALA A 62 -9.33 6.26 -4.55
C ALA A 62 -9.25 7.73 -4.96
N ALA A 63 -9.08 7.99 -6.26
CA ALA A 63 -9.31 9.32 -6.80
C ALA A 63 -10.80 9.48 -7.16
N ALA A 64 -11.34 10.68 -6.92
CA ALA A 64 -12.69 11.04 -7.33
C ALA A 64 -12.85 11.10 -8.86
N ASP A 65 -11.77 11.47 -9.56
CA ASP A 65 -11.76 11.72 -11.00
C ASP A 65 -10.36 11.50 -11.61
N LEU A 66 -10.29 11.59 -12.95
CA LEU A 66 -9.05 11.50 -13.74
C LEU A 66 -8.04 12.62 -13.45
N GLY A 67 -8.44 13.70 -12.78
CA GLY A 67 -7.55 14.76 -12.33
C GLY A 67 -6.71 14.37 -11.12
N PHE A 68 -7.06 13.27 -10.44
CA PHE A 68 -6.42 12.73 -9.24
C PHE A 68 -6.36 13.67 -8.04
N LYS A 69 -6.80 14.93 -8.13
CA LYS A 69 -6.59 15.95 -7.09
C LYS A 69 -7.40 15.71 -5.81
N ASN A 70 -8.54 15.04 -5.96
CA ASN A 70 -9.47 14.79 -4.88
C ASN A 70 -9.46 13.30 -4.56
N LEU A 71 -9.14 12.99 -3.30
CA LEU A 71 -9.19 11.63 -2.79
C LEU A 71 -10.55 11.36 -2.17
N VAL A 72 -11.07 10.16 -2.39
CA VAL A 72 -12.32 9.69 -1.79
C VAL A 72 -12.14 8.34 -1.10
N ASP A 73 -12.98 8.08 -0.10
CA ASP A 73 -13.13 6.78 0.54
C ASP A 73 -13.95 5.80 -0.33
N GLU A 74 -14.18 4.59 0.17
CA GLU A 74 -15.01 3.57 -0.50
C GLU A 74 -16.48 3.97 -0.73
N SER A 75 -16.98 4.95 0.02
CA SER A 75 -18.33 5.50 -0.14
C SER A 75 -18.36 6.72 -1.07
N GLY A 76 -17.22 7.08 -1.68
CA GLY A 76 -17.10 8.25 -2.53
C GLY A 76 -17.04 9.58 -1.77
N ARG A 77 -16.88 9.57 -0.45
CA ARG A 77 -16.79 10.80 0.36
C ARG A 77 -15.35 11.29 0.39
N PRO A 78 -15.11 12.62 0.43
CA PRO A 78 -13.76 13.16 0.53
C PRO A 78 -12.98 12.58 1.71
N VAL A 79 -11.71 12.24 1.47
CA VAL A 79 -10.80 11.78 2.53
C VAL A 79 -10.59 12.90 3.55
N ASP A 80 -11.03 12.65 4.78
CA ASP A 80 -10.86 13.55 5.91
C ASP A 80 -9.55 13.26 6.68
N GLU A 81 -9.25 14.13 7.64
CA GLU A 81 -8.05 14.00 8.48
C GLU A 81 -8.09 12.74 9.36
N SER A 82 -9.27 12.33 9.80
CA SER A 82 -9.42 11.11 10.61
C SER A 82 -9.01 9.86 9.84
N LEU A 83 -9.42 9.75 8.57
CA LEU A 83 -9.02 8.67 7.67
C LEU A 83 -7.53 8.71 7.37
N ARG A 84 -6.95 9.90 7.15
CA ARG A 84 -5.49 10.04 6.98
C ARG A 84 -4.71 9.52 8.19
N GLN A 85 -5.13 9.89 9.39
CA GLN A 85 -4.51 9.43 10.63
C GLN A 85 -4.64 7.92 10.80
N ARG A 86 -5.83 7.35 10.58
CA ARG A 86 -6.04 5.89 10.64
C ARG A 86 -5.12 5.14 9.69
N ARG A 87 -4.95 5.63 8.46
CA ARG A 87 -4.07 4.99 7.47
C ARG A 87 -2.59 5.09 7.85
N ARG A 88 -2.14 6.27 8.26
CA ARG A 88 -0.78 6.49 8.78
C ARG A 88 -0.49 5.55 9.95
N ASP A 89 -1.37 5.53 10.95
CA ASP A 89 -1.17 4.76 12.17
C ASP A 89 -1.21 3.25 11.90
N ALA A 90 -2.06 2.80 10.97
CA ALA A 90 -2.07 1.42 10.50
C ALA A 90 -0.74 1.03 9.82
N LEU A 91 -0.20 1.90 8.95
CA LEU A 91 1.09 1.66 8.30
C LEU A 91 2.25 1.63 9.30
N LEU A 92 2.32 2.57 10.23
CA LEU A 92 3.36 2.61 11.25
C LEU A 92 3.28 1.41 12.20
N THR A 93 2.07 0.99 12.55
CA THR A 93 1.86 -0.22 13.35
C THR A 93 2.34 -1.45 12.60
N LEU A 94 1.97 -1.58 11.33
CA LEU A 94 2.42 -2.70 10.50
C LEU A 94 3.95 -2.71 10.31
N LEU A 95 4.57 -1.54 10.13
CA LEU A 95 6.03 -1.42 10.05
C LEU A 95 6.70 -1.96 11.33
N ARG A 96 6.19 -1.58 12.51
CA ARG A 96 6.69 -2.07 13.81
C ARG A 96 6.48 -3.56 13.99
N GLU A 97 5.30 -4.07 13.66
CA GLU A 97 4.95 -5.49 13.81
C GLU A 97 5.75 -6.39 12.86
N THR A 98 5.94 -5.96 11.61
CA THR A 98 6.68 -6.74 10.61
C THR A 98 8.19 -6.61 10.78
N GLY A 99 8.68 -5.50 11.36
CA GLY A 99 10.10 -5.19 11.51
C GLY A 99 10.90 -5.52 10.24
N PRO A 100 10.51 -4.97 9.08
CA PRO A 100 11.07 -5.36 7.78
C PRO A 100 12.48 -4.80 7.63
N GLN A 101 13.32 -5.50 6.87
CA GLN A 101 14.65 -5.00 6.50
C GLN A 101 14.62 -4.18 5.21
N LEU A 102 13.58 -4.38 4.40
CA LEU A 102 13.38 -3.67 3.14
C LEU A 102 11.95 -3.11 3.07
N LEU A 103 11.85 -1.84 2.73
CA LEU A 103 10.60 -1.17 2.40
C LEU A 103 10.60 -0.84 0.91
N LEU A 104 9.61 -1.36 0.18
CA LEU A 104 9.42 -1.10 -1.25
C LEU A 104 8.16 -0.25 -1.44
N VAL A 105 8.34 1.00 -1.87
CA VAL A 105 7.24 1.96 -2.10
C VAL A 105 7.01 2.22 -3.58
N GLU A 106 5.74 2.24 -3.99
CA GLU A 106 5.37 2.53 -5.36
C GLU A 106 5.42 4.03 -5.69
N LEU A 107 6.22 4.41 -6.70
CA LEU A 107 6.31 5.73 -7.34
C LEU A 107 6.72 6.91 -6.42
N PHE A 108 6.64 6.80 -5.11
CA PHE A 108 7.07 7.85 -4.19
C PHE A 108 8.60 7.95 -4.13
N PRO A 109 9.21 9.16 -4.10
CA PRO A 109 8.60 10.50 -4.00
C PRO A 109 8.26 11.16 -5.36
N PHE A 110 8.51 10.49 -6.48
CA PHE A 110 8.34 11.05 -7.83
C PHE A 110 6.87 11.09 -8.31
N GLY A 111 6.02 10.26 -7.71
CA GLY A 111 4.58 10.19 -7.89
C GLY A 111 3.86 10.03 -6.55
N ARG A 112 2.53 9.85 -6.59
CA ARG A 112 1.68 9.67 -5.39
C ARG A 112 1.87 10.74 -4.31
N ARG A 113 2.15 11.99 -4.70
CA ARG A 113 2.43 13.11 -3.78
C ARG A 113 1.33 13.35 -2.74
N GLN A 114 0.09 12.98 -3.03
CA GLN A 114 -1.01 13.11 -2.08
C GLN A 114 -0.95 12.10 -0.94
N MET A 115 -0.18 11.01 -1.08
CA MET A 115 0.04 10.01 -0.02
C MET A 115 1.18 10.43 0.94
N ARG A 116 1.75 11.65 0.80
CA ARG A 116 2.81 12.15 1.69
C ARG A 116 2.43 12.07 3.17
N PHE A 117 1.15 12.27 3.50
CA PHE A 117 0.67 12.25 4.89
C PHE A 117 0.90 10.91 5.59
N GLU A 118 0.99 9.81 4.85
CA GLU A 118 1.24 8.47 5.40
C GLU A 118 2.60 7.91 5.02
N LEU A 119 3.17 8.31 3.89
CA LEU A 119 4.46 7.81 3.41
C LEU A 119 5.67 8.53 3.99
N LEU A 120 5.60 9.84 4.28
CA LEU A 120 6.72 10.52 4.93
C LEU A 120 6.97 9.95 6.34
N PRO A 121 5.94 9.79 7.20
CA PRO A 121 6.15 9.18 8.52
C PRO A 121 6.68 7.74 8.47
N LEU A 122 6.44 7.02 7.37
CA LEU A 122 6.93 5.65 7.17
C LEU A 122 8.44 5.59 6.87
N LEU A 123 9.03 6.71 6.44
CA LEU A 123 10.42 6.82 5.99
C LEU A 123 11.34 7.54 7.01
N ASP A 124 10.77 8.11 8.06
CA ASP A 124 11.46 8.79 9.16
C ASP A 124 11.89 7.78 10.25
#